data_AF-A0A8H5DW22-F1
#
_entry.id   AF-A0A8H5DW22-F1
#
_cell.length_a   1.000
_cell.length_b   1.000
_cell.length_c   1.000
_cell.angle_alpha   90.00
_cell.angle_beta   90.00
_cell.angle_gamma   90.00
#
_symmetry.space_group_name_H-M   'P 1'
#
loop_
_entity.id
_entity.type
_entity.pdbx_description
1 polymer ?
#
loop_
_entity_poly.entity_id
_entity_poly.type
_entity_poly.pdbx_seq_one_letter_code
_entity_poly.pdbx_strand_id
1 'polypeptide(L)'
;MTSSQTDSKVDHDERFRQGILKGFPEDLQDIASDKDKQDLLISIKSFAFRPIKEPLKRPVADFTTVQKNLDVLWYMFIKASTAIDSDSLFQDRLVLLLLWTRQFDLVHKELYAGQNIARHWESYGFAKSLQTFWEELVKEGSEAELRNLATFSAKALAAGVCEEQISSTGLWYMREALETSDDNIAKFLPGAVIWMELCSHALLGHCALKVDEQQFEQSSLNLGPDNEAGSGMARWLFWRRRFQKLSRHPDTSLAQLAKKGFMAMIHCGQDVDYSVQGEDLFVKKLQATMWAELVKSGKKSLDGDDIDIDPDWVDGENE
;
A
#
# COMPACT_ATOMS: atom_id res chain seq x y z
N MET A 1 -5.55 42.76 -25.75
CA MET A 1 -6.85 42.20 -25.31
C MET A 1 -6.77 40.73 -24.85
N THR A 2 -5.59 40.14 -24.71
CA THR A 2 -5.39 38.73 -24.30
C THR A 2 -5.40 38.48 -22.78
N SER A 3 -5.09 39.49 -21.96
CA SER A 3 -4.94 39.35 -20.50
C SER A 3 -6.25 38.99 -19.76
N SER A 4 -7.39 39.54 -20.20
CA SER A 4 -8.67 39.35 -19.50
C SER A 4 -9.28 37.94 -19.71
N GLN A 5 -8.99 37.29 -20.85
CA GLN A 5 -9.46 35.94 -21.13
C GLN A 5 -8.64 34.86 -20.42
N THR A 6 -7.34 35.10 -20.20
CA THR A 6 -6.48 34.19 -19.43
C THR A 6 -6.84 34.19 -17.95
N ASP A 7 -7.10 35.35 -17.34
CA ASP A 7 -7.45 35.44 -15.91
C ASP A 7 -8.83 34.80 -15.62
N SER A 8 -9.82 35.03 -16.48
CA SER A 8 -11.14 34.40 -16.35
C SER A 8 -11.10 32.88 -16.47
N LYS A 9 -10.25 32.35 -17.37
CA LYS A 9 -10.12 30.90 -17.58
C LYS A 9 -9.39 30.20 -16.43
N VAL A 10 -8.39 30.85 -15.84
CA VAL A 10 -7.67 30.36 -14.65
C VAL A 10 -8.59 30.30 -13.43
N ASP A 11 -9.42 31.32 -13.23
CA ASP A 11 -10.42 31.37 -12.15
C ASP A 11 -11.49 30.28 -12.33
N HIS A 12 -11.97 30.03 -13.56
CA HIS A 12 -12.89 28.93 -13.85
C HIS A 12 -12.29 27.53 -13.60
N ASP A 13 -11.06 27.28 -14.07
CA ASP A 13 -10.38 25.99 -13.87
C ASP A 13 -10.10 25.75 -12.37
N GLU A 14 -9.77 26.79 -11.58
CA GLU A 14 -9.58 26.66 -10.14
C GLU A 14 -10.89 26.38 -9.39
N ARG A 15 -11.96 27.12 -9.69
CA ARG A 15 -13.29 26.83 -9.11
C ARG A 15 -13.78 25.42 -9.42
N PHE A 16 -13.52 24.93 -10.62
CA PHE A 16 -13.85 23.56 -11.00
C PHE A 16 -13.09 22.52 -10.16
N ARG A 17 -11.78 22.70 -9.97
CA ARG A 17 -10.98 21.83 -9.10
C ARG A 17 -11.48 21.84 -7.65
N GLN A 18 -11.75 23.02 -7.10
CA GLN A 18 -12.30 23.16 -5.75
C GLN A 18 -13.69 22.51 -5.62
N GLY A 19 -14.52 22.62 -6.66
CA GLY A 19 -15.81 21.94 -6.72
C GLY A 19 -15.66 20.42 -6.64
N ILE A 20 -14.71 19.83 -7.37
CA ILE A 20 -14.43 18.39 -7.30
C ILE A 20 -13.90 18.00 -5.92
N LEU A 21 -12.91 18.72 -5.40
CA LEU A 21 -12.30 18.39 -4.10
C LEU A 21 -13.32 18.44 -2.95
N LYS A 22 -14.35 19.28 -3.07
CA LYS A 22 -15.42 19.38 -2.07
C LYS A 22 -16.55 18.37 -2.29
N GLY A 23 -17.04 18.22 -3.53
CA GLY A 23 -18.19 17.38 -3.83
C GLY A 23 -17.86 15.89 -3.90
N PHE A 24 -16.66 15.53 -4.35
CA PHE A 24 -16.29 14.13 -4.55
C PHE A 24 -16.36 13.28 -3.26
N PRO A 25 -15.90 13.75 -2.09
CA PRO A 25 -16.08 13.01 -0.85
C PRO A 25 -17.54 12.83 -0.42
N GLU A 26 -18.41 13.82 -0.72
CA GLU A 26 -19.84 13.75 -0.45
C GLU A 26 -20.48 12.66 -1.32
N ASP A 27 -20.15 12.64 -2.62
CA ASP A 27 -20.64 11.63 -3.57
C ASP A 27 -20.23 10.20 -3.19
N LEU A 28 -19.10 10.01 -2.51
CA LEU A 28 -18.63 8.69 -2.06
C LEU A 28 -19.52 8.09 -0.95
N GLN A 29 -20.22 8.91 -0.17
CA GLN A 29 -21.09 8.42 0.92
C GLN A 29 -22.33 7.68 0.39
N ASP A 30 -22.75 8.00 -0.83
CA ASP A 30 -23.95 7.45 -1.46
C ASP A 30 -23.67 6.17 -2.28
N ILE A 31 -22.41 5.72 -2.34
CA ILE A 31 -22.02 4.54 -3.12
C ILE A 31 -22.36 3.25 -2.35
N ALA A 32 -23.52 2.68 -2.66
CA ALA A 32 -23.94 1.41 -2.08
C ALA A 32 -23.94 0.26 -3.11
N SER A 33 -24.32 0.53 -4.36
CA SER A 33 -24.51 -0.52 -5.36
C SER A 33 -23.29 -0.73 -6.25
N ASP A 34 -23.22 -1.91 -6.89
CA ASP A 34 -22.19 -2.18 -7.90
C ASP A 34 -22.30 -1.25 -9.12
N LYS A 35 -23.50 -0.73 -9.39
CA LYS A 35 -23.71 0.27 -10.43
C LYS A 35 -23.04 1.59 -10.06
N ASP A 36 -23.24 2.08 -8.84
CA ASP A 36 -22.64 3.34 -8.37
C ASP A 36 -21.11 3.24 -8.38
N LYS A 37 -20.57 2.09 -7.95
CA LYS A 37 -19.13 1.79 -8.03
C LYS A 37 -18.61 1.82 -9.47
N GLN A 38 -19.37 1.27 -10.42
CA GLN A 38 -19.00 1.28 -11.83
C GLN A 38 -19.06 2.70 -12.42
N ASP A 39 -20.08 3.48 -12.07
CA ASP A 39 -20.24 4.86 -12.51
C ASP A 39 -19.12 5.75 -11.95
N LEU A 40 -18.68 5.52 -10.71
CA LEU A 40 -17.51 6.16 -10.12
C LEU A 40 -16.23 5.88 -10.94
N LEU A 41 -15.96 4.61 -11.29
CA LEU A 41 -14.79 4.26 -12.12
C LEU A 41 -14.84 4.95 -13.49
N ILE A 42 -16.03 5.04 -14.10
CA ILE A 42 -16.22 5.74 -15.38
C ILE A 42 -15.94 7.25 -15.20
N SER A 43 -16.39 7.85 -14.10
CA SER A 43 -16.14 9.25 -13.77
C SER A 43 -14.64 9.54 -13.62
N ILE A 44 -13.92 8.76 -12.79
CA ILE A 44 -12.47 8.87 -12.61
C ILE A 44 -11.74 8.72 -13.95
N LYS A 45 -12.10 7.70 -14.74
CA LYS A 45 -11.51 7.46 -16.07
C LYS A 45 -11.75 8.63 -17.03
N SER A 46 -12.95 9.17 -17.04
CA SER A 46 -13.33 10.30 -17.91
C SER A 46 -12.55 11.55 -17.53
N PHE A 47 -12.38 11.81 -16.23
CA PHE A 47 -11.56 12.90 -15.73
C PHE A 47 -10.10 12.72 -16.14
N ALA A 48 -9.53 11.52 -15.98
CA ALA A 48 -8.12 11.21 -16.19
C ALA A 48 -7.58 11.60 -17.58
N PHE A 49 -8.41 11.57 -18.63
CA PHE A 49 -7.97 11.91 -19.98
C PHE A 49 -7.36 13.30 -20.11
N ARG A 50 -7.92 14.32 -19.46
CA ARG A 50 -7.43 15.70 -19.62
C ARG A 50 -6.10 15.89 -18.86
N PRO A 51 -5.98 15.60 -17.55
CA PRO A 51 -4.74 15.76 -16.81
C PRO A 51 -3.57 14.97 -17.41
N ILE A 52 -3.79 13.78 -17.94
CA ILE A 52 -2.70 12.94 -18.52
C ILE A 52 -2.23 13.48 -19.88
N LYS A 53 -3.12 14.07 -20.68
CA LYS A 53 -2.76 14.63 -22.00
C LYS A 53 -2.10 16.01 -21.91
N GLU A 54 -2.40 16.78 -20.87
CA GLU A 54 -1.95 18.18 -20.73
C GLU A 54 -0.42 18.36 -20.65
N PRO A 55 0.37 17.51 -19.97
CA PRO A 55 1.83 17.62 -19.91
C PRO A 55 2.52 17.67 -21.28
N LEU A 56 1.92 17.03 -22.29
CA LEU A 56 2.45 17.01 -23.66
C LEU A 56 2.10 18.26 -24.46
N LYS A 57 1.02 18.96 -24.10
CA LYS A 57 0.48 20.09 -24.87
C LYS A 57 0.97 21.44 -24.37
N ARG A 58 1.45 21.51 -23.13
CA ARG A 58 1.78 22.78 -22.48
C ARG A 58 3.29 22.97 -22.30
N PRO A 59 3.80 24.21 -22.40
CA PRO A 59 5.18 24.53 -22.06
C PRO A 59 5.48 24.20 -20.59
N VAL A 60 6.76 23.99 -20.27
CA VAL A 60 7.24 23.70 -18.91
C VAL A 60 6.82 24.77 -17.88
N ALA A 61 6.67 26.03 -18.31
CA ALA A 61 6.24 27.14 -17.45
C ALA A 61 4.79 26.99 -16.91
N ASP A 62 3.92 26.27 -17.63
CA ASP A 62 2.52 26.04 -17.23
C ASP A 62 2.34 24.77 -16.39
N PHE A 63 3.43 24.08 -16.06
CA PHE A 63 3.40 22.78 -15.41
C PHE A 63 2.74 22.83 -14.02
N THR A 64 2.76 23.97 -13.32
CA THR A 64 2.09 24.13 -12.03
C THR A 64 0.57 23.91 -12.13
N THR A 65 -0.06 24.36 -13.21
CA THR A 65 -1.49 24.15 -13.43
C THR A 65 -1.80 22.71 -13.84
N VAL A 66 -0.90 22.11 -14.65
CA VAL A 66 -1.00 20.69 -15.01
C VAL A 66 -0.87 19.80 -13.78
N GLN A 67 0.07 20.12 -12.88
CA GLN A 67 0.27 19.40 -11.62
C GLN A 67 -0.98 19.46 -10.75
N LYS A 68 -1.62 20.63 -10.59
CA LYS A 68 -2.88 20.73 -9.83
C LYS A 68 -3.98 19.82 -10.37
N ASN A 69 -4.09 19.67 -11.69
CA ASN A 69 -5.09 18.77 -12.29
C ASN A 69 -4.74 17.28 -12.05
N LEU A 70 -3.45 16.94 -12.04
CA LEU A 70 -2.97 15.61 -11.67
C LEU A 70 -3.19 15.34 -10.18
N ASP A 71 -2.96 16.31 -9.31
CA ASP A 71 -3.18 16.19 -7.87
C ASP A 71 -4.66 15.89 -7.56
N VAL A 72 -5.60 16.52 -8.28
CA VAL A 72 -7.03 16.20 -8.18
C VAL A 72 -7.32 14.77 -8.65
N LEU A 73 -6.69 14.31 -9.74
CA LEU A 73 -6.86 12.93 -10.20
C LEU A 73 -6.37 11.94 -9.15
N TRP A 74 -5.18 12.15 -8.58
CA TRP A 74 -4.63 11.27 -7.54
C TRP A 74 -5.47 11.30 -6.27
N TYR A 75 -5.96 12.47 -5.88
CA TYR A 75 -6.93 12.60 -4.79
C TYR A 75 -8.18 11.74 -5.03
N MET A 76 -8.74 11.74 -6.25
CA MET A 76 -9.91 10.92 -6.56
C MET A 76 -9.63 9.42 -6.41
N PHE A 77 -8.48 8.93 -6.89
CA PHE A 77 -8.06 7.54 -6.67
C PHE A 77 -7.94 7.23 -5.18
N ILE A 78 -7.21 8.05 -4.44
CA ILE A 78 -6.89 7.78 -3.04
C ILE A 78 -8.16 7.87 -2.17
N LYS A 79 -8.99 8.89 -2.32
CA LYS A 79 -10.25 9.02 -1.58
C LYS A 79 -11.25 7.91 -1.91
N ALA A 80 -11.37 7.53 -3.18
CA ALA A 80 -12.21 6.40 -3.56
C ALA A 80 -11.72 5.10 -2.89
N SER A 81 -10.39 4.90 -2.84
CA SER A 81 -9.80 3.71 -2.22
C SER A 81 -10.03 3.65 -0.71
N THR A 82 -10.12 4.79 -0.01
CA THR A 82 -10.32 4.82 1.44
C THR A 82 -11.78 4.61 1.82
N ALA A 83 -12.71 5.07 0.99
CA ALA A 83 -14.14 5.01 1.26
C ALA A 83 -14.76 3.62 1.00
N ILE A 84 -14.18 2.85 0.08
CA ILE A 84 -14.72 1.54 -0.31
C ILE A 84 -13.96 0.42 0.42
N ASP A 85 -14.72 -0.55 0.96
CA ASP A 85 -14.17 -1.66 1.74
C ASP A 85 -13.07 -2.46 1.02
N SER A 86 -12.09 -2.93 1.81
CA SER A 86 -10.92 -3.68 1.37
C SER A 86 -11.23 -4.95 0.58
N ASP A 87 -12.35 -5.62 0.90
CA ASP A 87 -12.70 -6.92 0.31
C ASP A 87 -13.52 -6.75 -0.99
N SER A 88 -13.85 -5.51 -1.35
CA SER A 88 -14.57 -5.17 -2.56
C SER A 88 -13.68 -5.33 -3.81
N LEU A 89 -14.22 -5.99 -4.85
CA LEU A 89 -13.61 -6.04 -6.19
C LEU A 89 -13.37 -4.66 -6.81
N PHE A 90 -13.98 -3.60 -6.24
CA PHE A 90 -13.70 -2.24 -6.61
C PHE A 90 -12.22 -1.88 -6.43
N GLN A 91 -11.56 -2.36 -5.37
CA GLN A 91 -10.14 -2.10 -5.13
C GLN A 91 -9.28 -2.58 -6.30
N ASP A 92 -9.56 -3.78 -6.81
CA ASP A 92 -8.85 -4.34 -7.98
C ASP A 92 -9.13 -3.53 -9.25
N ARG A 93 -10.40 -3.17 -9.48
CA ARG A 93 -10.79 -2.36 -10.65
C ARG A 93 -10.17 -0.96 -10.61
N LEU A 94 -10.01 -0.39 -9.42
CA LEU A 94 -9.39 0.91 -9.22
C LEU A 94 -7.87 0.85 -9.53
N VAL A 95 -7.18 -0.22 -9.11
CA VAL A 95 -5.77 -0.45 -9.48
C VAL A 95 -5.62 -0.69 -10.98
N LEU A 96 -6.51 -1.47 -11.60
CA LEU A 96 -6.54 -1.63 -13.06
C LEU A 96 -6.74 -0.30 -13.79
N LEU A 97 -7.58 0.59 -13.24
CA LEU A 97 -7.76 1.94 -13.79
C LEU A 97 -6.50 2.79 -13.61
N LEU A 98 -5.80 2.69 -12.48
CA LEU A 98 -4.52 3.36 -12.26
C LEU A 98 -3.46 2.88 -13.28
N LEU A 99 -3.31 1.58 -13.48
CA LEU A 99 -2.43 1.00 -14.49
C LEU A 99 -2.83 1.44 -15.91
N TRP A 100 -4.13 1.52 -16.18
CA TRP A 100 -4.64 2.06 -17.44
C TRP A 100 -4.19 3.51 -17.65
N THR A 101 -4.12 4.36 -16.62
CA THR A 101 -3.61 5.74 -16.78
C THR A 101 -2.15 5.76 -17.23
N ARG A 102 -1.31 4.86 -16.69
CA ARG A 102 0.09 4.69 -17.06
C ARG A 102 0.22 4.20 -18.50
N GLN A 103 -0.54 3.16 -18.87
CA GLN A 103 -0.54 2.64 -20.24
C GLN A 103 -1.07 3.66 -21.25
N PHE A 104 -2.12 4.40 -20.89
CA PHE A 104 -2.70 5.44 -21.73
C PHE A 104 -1.69 6.57 -21.99
N ASP A 105 -0.97 7.00 -20.96
CA ASP A 105 0.10 8.00 -21.07
C ASP A 105 1.22 7.54 -22.02
N LEU A 106 1.67 6.29 -21.90
CA LEU A 106 2.68 5.69 -22.79
C LEU A 106 2.22 5.70 -24.25
N VAL A 107 1.06 5.12 -24.54
CA VAL A 107 0.51 5.06 -25.91
C VAL A 107 0.28 6.46 -26.49
N HIS A 108 -0.22 7.39 -25.68
CA HIS A 108 -0.43 8.76 -26.13
C HIS A 108 0.89 9.46 -26.45
N LYS A 109 1.95 9.23 -25.68
CA LYS A 109 3.30 9.76 -25.99
C LYS A 109 3.85 9.19 -27.29
N GLU A 110 3.74 7.89 -27.50
CA GLU A 110 4.20 7.23 -28.74
C GLU A 110 3.52 7.80 -29.98
N LEU A 111 2.22 8.09 -29.90
CA LEU A 111 1.44 8.62 -31.02
C LEU A 111 1.70 10.10 -31.31
N TYR A 112 2.00 10.92 -30.30
CA TYR A 112 1.97 12.39 -30.44
C TYR A 112 3.27 13.13 -30.08
N ALA A 113 4.24 12.51 -29.41
CA ALA A 113 5.43 13.20 -28.89
C ALA A 113 6.72 12.93 -29.69
N GLY A 114 6.76 11.89 -30.52
CA GLY A 114 8.02 11.36 -31.04
C GLY A 114 8.96 10.90 -29.92
N GLN A 115 10.20 10.49 -30.23
CA GLN A 115 11.18 9.98 -29.24
C GLN A 115 11.66 11.02 -28.20
N ASN A 116 11.11 12.24 -28.17
CA ASN A 116 11.61 13.31 -27.31
C ASN A 116 10.94 13.29 -25.92
N ILE A 117 11.61 12.61 -24.98
CA ILE A 117 11.72 12.86 -23.52
C ILE A 117 10.50 13.54 -22.86
N ALA A 118 9.30 12.98 -23.04
CA ALA A 118 8.18 13.36 -22.19
C ALA A 118 8.37 12.73 -20.80
N ARG A 119 8.25 13.54 -19.75
CA ARG A 119 8.33 13.13 -18.33
C ARG A 119 7.66 11.78 -18.07
N HIS A 120 8.31 10.86 -17.36
CA HIS A 120 7.73 9.56 -17.01
C HIS A 120 6.45 9.72 -16.16
N TRP A 121 5.52 8.77 -16.28
CA TRP A 121 4.24 8.81 -15.56
C TRP A 121 4.45 8.92 -14.05
N GLU A 122 5.48 8.28 -13.51
CA GLU A 122 5.88 8.30 -12.10
C GLU A 122 6.21 9.72 -11.61
N SER A 123 6.64 10.62 -12.51
CA SER A 123 6.91 12.03 -12.19
C SER A 123 5.65 12.89 -12.07
N TYR A 124 4.47 12.35 -12.34
CA TYR A 124 3.19 13.04 -12.17
C TYR A 124 2.76 13.15 -10.69
N GLY A 125 3.53 12.57 -9.77
CA GLY A 125 3.40 12.84 -8.33
C GLY A 125 2.45 11.92 -7.58
N PHE A 126 1.93 10.85 -8.20
CA PHE A 126 1.01 9.90 -7.55
C PHE A 126 1.53 9.41 -6.20
N ALA A 127 2.78 8.91 -6.16
CA ALA A 127 3.36 8.39 -4.92
C ALA A 127 3.51 9.46 -3.83
N LYS A 128 3.81 10.70 -4.21
CA LYS A 128 3.88 11.83 -3.27
C LYS A 128 2.50 12.15 -2.69
N SER A 129 1.48 12.22 -3.54
CA SER A 129 0.08 12.41 -3.10
C SER A 129 -0.37 11.29 -2.16
N LEU A 130 0.00 10.05 -2.47
CA LEU A 130 -0.30 8.89 -1.63
C LEU A 130 0.37 8.99 -0.26
N GLN A 131 1.66 9.33 -0.21
CA GLN A 131 2.40 9.52 1.05
C GLN A 131 1.80 10.63 1.93
N THR A 132 1.50 11.80 1.35
CA THR A 132 0.87 12.91 2.10
C THR A 132 -0.48 12.48 2.67
N PHE A 133 -1.26 11.72 1.90
CA PHE A 133 -2.55 11.23 2.38
C PHE A 133 -2.41 10.22 3.52
N TRP A 134 -1.41 9.34 3.46
CA TRP A 134 -1.09 8.42 4.55
C TRP A 134 -0.72 9.15 5.84
N GLU A 135 0.09 10.21 5.75
CA GLU A 135 0.50 11.02 6.90
C GLU A 135 -0.67 11.70 7.61
N GLU A 136 -1.70 12.11 6.87
CA GLU A 136 -2.95 12.65 7.40
C GLU A 136 -3.81 11.52 8.01
N LEU A 137 -3.99 10.43 7.27
CA LEU A 137 -4.89 9.35 7.66
C LEU A 137 -4.41 8.60 8.90
N VAL A 138 -3.10 8.43 9.10
CA VAL A 138 -2.57 7.80 10.32
C VAL A 138 -2.95 8.59 11.58
N LYS A 139 -2.99 9.93 11.49
CA LYS A 139 -3.34 10.82 12.60
C LYS A 139 -4.84 10.80 12.89
N GLU A 140 -5.66 10.93 11.87
CA GLU A 140 -7.10 11.25 12.03
C GLU A 140 -8.05 10.14 11.57
N GLY A 141 -7.58 9.22 10.73
CA GLY A 141 -8.39 8.18 10.12
C GLY A 141 -8.79 7.06 11.07
N SER A 142 -9.85 6.35 10.69
CA SER A 142 -10.33 5.13 11.32
C SER A 142 -9.52 3.90 10.92
N GLU A 143 -9.67 2.80 11.66
CA GLU A 143 -9.10 1.49 11.31
C GLU A 143 -9.51 1.03 9.91
N ALA A 144 -10.80 1.18 9.56
CA ALA A 144 -11.32 0.76 8.26
C ALA A 144 -10.70 1.56 7.12
N GLU A 145 -10.56 2.88 7.25
CA GLU A 145 -9.95 3.71 6.21
C GLU A 145 -8.46 3.37 6.02
N LEU A 146 -7.73 3.12 7.11
CA LEU A 146 -6.33 2.69 7.05
C LEU A 146 -6.21 1.33 6.35
N ARG A 147 -7.09 0.39 6.68
CA ARG A 147 -7.13 -0.93 6.04
C ARG A 147 -7.43 -0.82 4.54
N ASN A 148 -8.43 -0.04 4.17
CA ASN A 148 -8.83 0.14 2.77
C ASN A 148 -7.70 0.80 1.95
N LEU A 149 -7.05 1.82 2.50
CA LEU A 149 -5.91 2.45 1.84
C LEU A 149 -4.69 1.52 1.75
N ALA A 150 -4.44 0.69 2.78
CA ALA A 150 -3.41 -0.36 2.73
C ALA A 150 -3.67 -1.32 1.58
N THR A 151 -4.93 -1.75 1.38
CA THR A 151 -5.30 -2.64 0.28
C THR A 151 -4.95 -2.03 -1.07
N PHE A 152 -5.37 -0.80 -1.32
CA PHE A 152 -5.09 -0.14 -2.60
C PHE A 152 -3.60 0.08 -2.82
N SER A 153 -2.91 0.58 -1.79
CA SER A 153 -1.47 0.88 -1.86
C SER A 153 -0.64 -0.38 -2.09
N ALA A 154 -0.93 -1.46 -1.35
CA ALA A 154 -0.23 -2.72 -1.47
C ALA A 154 -0.51 -3.42 -2.81
N LYS A 155 -1.76 -3.37 -3.32
CA LYS A 155 -2.09 -3.86 -4.67
C LYS A 155 -1.39 -3.04 -5.77
N ALA A 156 -1.31 -1.71 -5.61
CA ALA A 156 -0.58 -0.86 -6.55
C ALA A 156 0.93 -1.17 -6.55
N LEU A 157 1.52 -1.37 -5.37
CA LEU A 157 2.91 -1.81 -5.23
C LEU A 157 3.15 -3.17 -5.87
N ALA A 158 2.31 -4.17 -5.59
CA ALA A 158 2.40 -5.51 -6.17
C ALA A 158 2.25 -5.50 -7.70
N ALA A 159 1.56 -4.50 -8.26
CA ALA A 159 1.43 -4.28 -9.70
C ALA A 159 2.61 -3.47 -10.32
N GLY A 160 3.63 -3.14 -9.54
CA GLY A 160 4.83 -2.43 -10.01
C GLY A 160 4.61 -0.92 -10.20
N VAL A 161 3.67 -0.31 -9.47
CA VAL A 161 3.46 1.14 -9.48
C VAL A 161 4.35 1.81 -8.44
N CYS A 162 5.23 2.72 -8.88
CA CYS A 162 6.08 3.54 -8.00
C CYS A 162 6.75 2.73 -6.88
N GLU A 163 7.36 1.58 -7.24
CA GLU A 163 7.78 0.53 -6.31
C GLU A 163 8.61 1.05 -5.13
N GLU A 164 9.62 1.88 -5.41
CA GLU A 164 10.49 2.45 -4.39
C GLU A 164 9.73 3.35 -3.40
N GLN A 165 8.91 4.27 -3.91
CA GLN A 165 8.23 5.25 -3.09
C GLN A 165 7.11 4.60 -2.26
N ILE A 166 6.31 3.72 -2.88
CA ILE A 166 5.22 3.03 -2.17
C ILE A 166 5.79 2.01 -1.18
N SER A 167 6.91 1.33 -1.49
CA SER A 167 7.59 0.48 -0.50
C SER A 167 8.07 1.30 0.69
N SER A 168 8.61 2.50 0.47
CA SER A 168 9.02 3.39 1.55
C SER A 168 7.84 3.80 2.44
N THR A 169 6.68 4.10 1.84
CA THR A 169 5.42 4.33 2.58
C THR A 169 5.01 3.09 3.39
N GLY A 170 5.08 1.90 2.79
CA GLY A 170 4.78 0.64 3.46
C GLY A 170 5.69 0.39 4.66
N LEU A 171 7.01 0.54 4.51
CA LEU A 171 7.99 0.39 5.60
C LEU A 171 7.75 1.40 6.73
N TRP A 172 7.45 2.65 6.38
CA TRP A 172 7.07 3.67 7.37
C TRP A 172 5.82 3.24 8.14
N TYR A 173 4.78 2.78 7.44
CA TYR A 173 3.55 2.29 8.08
C TYR A 173 3.81 1.09 9.00
N MET A 174 4.65 0.13 8.56
CA MET A 174 5.01 -1.03 9.39
C MET A 174 5.71 -0.61 10.69
N ARG A 175 6.58 0.40 10.63
CA ARG A 175 7.20 0.99 11.82
C ARG A 175 6.14 1.60 12.75
N GLU A 176 5.26 2.44 12.24
CA GLU A 176 4.18 3.03 13.04
C GLU A 176 3.29 1.94 13.67
N ALA A 177 2.99 0.87 12.93
CA ALA A 177 2.10 -0.19 13.39
C ALA A 177 2.73 -1.17 14.40
N LEU A 178 4.02 -1.49 14.26
CA LEU A 178 4.65 -2.61 14.99
C LEU A 178 5.75 -2.18 15.97
N GLU A 179 6.39 -1.03 15.75
CA GLU A 179 7.47 -0.53 16.62
C GLU A 179 6.97 0.45 17.69
N THR A 180 5.72 0.92 17.59
CA THR A 180 5.13 1.85 18.57
C THR A 180 4.36 1.11 19.69
N SER A 181 3.77 1.88 20.63
CA SER A 181 3.00 1.36 21.78
C SER A 181 1.85 0.45 21.35
N ASP A 182 1.54 -0.55 22.18
CA ASP A 182 0.40 -1.46 21.98
C ASP A 182 -0.97 -0.76 22.04
N ASP A 183 -1.04 0.49 22.54
CA ASP A 183 -2.30 1.22 22.74
C ASP A 183 -3.13 1.39 21.48
N ASN A 184 -2.48 1.47 20.30
CA ASN A 184 -3.16 1.63 19.01
C ASN A 184 -3.06 0.40 18.12
N ILE A 185 -2.63 -0.76 18.65
CA ILE A 185 -2.35 -1.92 17.80
C ILE A 185 -3.60 -2.40 17.04
N ALA A 186 -4.78 -2.35 17.66
CA ALA A 186 -6.04 -2.71 17.02
C ALA A 186 -6.33 -1.85 15.78
N LYS A 187 -6.00 -0.55 15.84
CA LYS A 187 -6.21 0.40 14.74
C LYS A 187 -5.28 0.14 13.55
N PHE A 188 -4.02 -0.22 13.82
CA PHE A 188 -2.98 -0.30 12.76
C PHE A 188 -2.70 -1.71 12.25
N LEU A 189 -2.92 -2.73 13.07
CA LEU A 189 -2.62 -4.11 12.72
C LEU A 189 -3.32 -4.59 11.43
N PRO A 190 -4.61 -4.26 11.16
CA PRO A 190 -5.26 -4.70 9.93
C PRO A 190 -4.56 -4.22 8.66
N GLY A 191 -4.11 -2.96 8.63
CA GLY A 191 -3.34 -2.44 7.50
C GLY A 191 -1.98 -3.12 7.37
N ALA A 192 -1.32 -3.39 8.50
CA ALA A 192 0.03 -4.01 8.51
C ALA A 192 -0.02 -5.44 7.96
N VAL A 193 -1.07 -6.19 8.30
CA VAL A 193 -1.32 -7.53 7.75
C VAL A 193 -1.53 -7.46 6.23
N ILE A 194 -2.30 -6.49 5.73
CA ILE A 194 -2.52 -6.34 4.29
C ILE A 194 -1.23 -6.06 3.52
N TRP A 195 -0.35 -5.20 4.06
CA TRP A 195 0.97 -4.96 3.47
C TRP A 195 1.80 -6.25 3.37
N MET A 196 1.76 -7.08 4.40
CA MET A 196 2.48 -8.37 4.37
C MET A 196 1.85 -9.37 3.40
N GLU A 197 0.52 -9.46 3.35
CA GLU A 197 -0.16 -10.42 2.47
C GLU A 197 0.03 -10.13 0.99
N LEU A 198 0.00 -8.86 0.61
CA LEU A 198 -0.06 -8.48 -0.81
C LEU A 198 1.31 -8.14 -1.38
N CYS A 199 2.27 -7.70 -0.55
CA CYS A 199 3.56 -7.23 -1.04
C CYS A 199 4.74 -7.46 -0.08
N SER A 200 4.70 -8.53 0.74
CA SER A 200 5.83 -8.91 1.60
C SER A 200 7.16 -8.97 0.84
N HIS A 201 7.19 -9.53 -0.37
CA HIS A 201 8.39 -9.64 -1.20
C HIS A 201 9.03 -8.28 -1.54
N ALA A 202 8.22 -7.26 -1.84
CA ALA A 202 8.71 -5.91 -2.16
C ALA A 202 9.32 -5.22 -0.93
N LEU A 203 8.70 -5.43 0.25
CA LEU A 203 9.19 -4.92 1.52
C LEU A 203 10.43 -5.66 2.01
N LEU A 204 10.47 -6.99 1.89
CA LEU A 204 11.64 -7.82 2.17
C LEU A 204 12.81 -7.41 1.26
N GLY A 205 12.56 -7.25 -0.04
CA GLY A 205 13.57 -6.78 -0.99
C GLY A 205 14.18 -5.44 -0.57
N HIS A 206 13.36 -4.49 -0.11
CA HIS A 206 13.87 -3.24 0.45
C HIS A 206 14.71 -3.45 1.71
N CYS A 207 14.26 -4.29 2.64
CA CYS A 207 14.99 -4.60 3.88
C CYS A 207 16.33 -5.32 3.62
N ALA A 208 16.38 -6.18 2.60
CA ALA A 208 17.53 -7.02 2.28
C ALA A 208 18.58 -6.31 1.40
N LEU A 209 18.14 -5.49 0.45
CA LEU A 209 19.01 -4.92 -0.58
C LEU A 209 19.45 -3.49 -0.30
N LYS A 210 18.67 -2.69 0.44
CA LYS A 210 19.06 -1.31 0.75
C LYS A 210 19.93 -1.28 2.01
N VAL A 211 21.23 -1.17 1.78
CA VAL A 211 22.25 -0.92 2.82
C VAL A 211 22.07 0.51 3.31
N ASP A 212 21.70 0.70 4.59
CA ASP A 212 21.73 1.93 5.42
C ASP A 212 22.07 3.27 4.70
N GLU A 213 21.31 3.62 3.67
CA GLU A 213 21.31 4.99 3.18
C GLU A 213 20.41 5.78 4.12
N GLN A 214 21.03 6.70 4.84
CA GLN A 214 20.54 7.56 5.91
C GLN A 214 19.36 8.49 5.52
N GLN A 215 18.32 7.99 4.86
CA GLN A 215 17.17 8.78 4.41
C GLN A 215 15.92 8.66 5.30
N PHE A 216 15.96 7.86 6.37
CA PHE A 216 14.82 7.72 7.29
C PHE A 216 14.77 8.75 8.43
N GLU A 217 15.65 9.75 8.44
CA GLU A 217 15.61 10.85 9.42
C GLU A 217 14.68 11.99 8.98
N GLN A 218 13.37 11.75 9.00
CA GLN A 218 12.37 12.82 9.13
C GLN A 218 11.00 12.28 9.54
N SER A 219 10.91 11.74 10.76
CA SER A 219 9.66 11.68 11.50
C SER A 219 9.94 12.08 12.95
N SER A 220 9.48 13.27 13.30
CA SER A 220 9.59 13.86 14.64
C SER A 220 8.53 13.29 15.57
N LEU A 221 8.71 12.04 16.01
CA LEU A 221 8.04 11.52 17.19
C LEU A 221 9.09 10.74 18.00
N ASN A 222 9.32 11.19 19.22
CA ASN A 222 10.39 10.77 20.12
C ASN A 222 10.45 9.24 20.26
N LEU A 223 11.49 8.63 19.70
CA LEU A 223 11.88 7.26 20.01
C LEU A 223 12.53 7.26 21.41
N GLY A 224 12.12 6.30 22.24
CA GLY A 224 12.76 6.01 23.53
C GLY A 224 14.22 5.54 23.39
N PRO A 225 14.94 5.42 24.51
CA PRO A 225 16.39 5.34 24.54
C PRO A 225 16.97 3.93 24.29
N ASP A 226 16.44 3.17 23.32
CA ASP A 226 17.08 1.94 22.83
C ASP A 226 17.33 2.07 21.33
N ASN A 227 18.41 2.79 21.05
CA ASN A 227 18.89 3.14 19.73
C ASN A 227 19.67 1.95 19.12
N GLU A 228 18.95 0.90 18.74
CA GLU A 228 19.40 -0.08 17.75
C GLU A 228 18.41 -0.08 16.58
N ALA A 229 18.41 1.00 15.79
CA ALA A 229 17.90 0.94 14.44
C ALA A 229 18.86 0.07 13.61
N GLY A 230 18.82 -1.24 13.84
CA GLY A 230 19.63 -2.21 13.13
C GLY A 230 19.28 -2.22 11.64
N SER A 231 20.19 -2.80 10.85
CA SER A 231 20.03 -3.07 9.41
C SER A 231 18.59 -3.46 9.00
N GLY A 232 18.18 -3.18 7.76
CA GLY A 232 16.82 -3.47 7.28
C GLY A 232 16.32 -4.88 7.58
N MET A 233 17.20 -5.88 7.58
CA MET A 233 16.86 -7.26 7.99
C MET A 233 16.65 -7.46 9.49
N ALA A 234 17.37 -6.74 10.36
CA ALA A 234 17.09 -6.77 11.80
C ALA A 234 15.67 -6.26 12.08
N ARG A 235 15.25 -5.20 11.37
CA ARG A 235 13.89 -4.66 11.46
C ARG A 235 12.84 -5.64 10.92
N TRP A 236 13.12 -6.32 9.81
CA TRP A 236 12.26 -7.38 9.28
C TRP A 236 12.01 -8.49 10.31
N LEU A 237 13.08 -9.00 10.94
CA LEU A 237 13.00 -10.04 11.96
C LEU A 237 12.29 -9.54 13.23
N PHE A 238 12.49 -8.27 13.60
CA PHE A 238 11.76 -7.64 14.70
C PHE A 238 10.25 -7.62 14.43
N TRP A 239 9.82 -7.18 13.25
CA TRP A 239 8.39 -7.18 12.88
C TRP A 239 7.79 -8.58 12.88
N ARG A 240 8.51 -9.57 12.36
CA ARG A 240 8.06 -10.96 12.40
C ARG A 240 7.85 -11.46 13.83
N ARG A 241 8.79 -11.18 14.73
CA ARG A 241 8.66 -11.48 16.18
C ARG A 241 7.52 -10.70 16.82
N ARG A 242 7.24 -9.48 16.36
CA ARG A 242 6.13 -8.67 16.85
C ARG A 242 4.79 -9.32 16.51
N PHE A 243 4.59 -9.76 15.26
CA PHE A 243 3.40 -10.51 14.87
C PHE A 243 3.28 -11.83 15.65
N GLN A 244 4.39 -12.56 15.83
CA GLN A 244 4.43 -13.77 16.67
C GLN A 244 3.94 -13.49 18.09
N LYS A 245 4.45 -12.43 18.75
CA LYS A 245 4.01 -12.03 20.10
C LYS A 245 2.52 -11.66 20.13
N LEU A 246 2.07 -10.87 19.15
CA LEU A 246 0.67 -10.44 19.05
C LEU A 246 -0.29 -11.59 18.72
N SER A 247 0.19 -12.69 18.13
CA SER A 247 -0.63 -13.90 17.91
C SER A 247 -1.08 -14.58 19.20
N ARG A 248 -0.53 -14.19 20.35
CA ARG A 248 -0.92 -14.65 21.68
C ARG A 248 -1.72 -13.60 22.47
N HIS A 249 -2.19 -12.55 21.80
CA HIS A 249 -2.91 -11.47 22.45
C HIS A 249 -4.23 -12.00 23.08
N PRO A 250 -4.68 -11.48 24.24
CA PRO A 250 -5.92 -11.92 24.88
C PRO A 250 -7.17 -11.72 24.02
N ASP A 251 -7.15 -10.72 23.14
CA ASP A 251 -8.17 -10.54 22.11
C ASP A 251 -7.94 -11.54 20.96
N THR A 252 -8.82 -12.53 20.86
CA THR A 252 -8.79 -13.58 19.84
C THR A 252 -8.79 -13.02 18.42
N SER A 253 -9.52 -11.93 18.17
CA SER A 253 -9.59 -11.34 16.83
C SER A 253 -8.26 -10.73 16.41
N LEU A 254 -7.63 -9.99 17.33
CA LEU A 254 -6.30 -9.42 17.14
C LEU A 254 -5.24 -10.52 17.00
N ALA A 255 -5.34 -11.58 17.82
CA ALA A 255 -4.44 -12.72 17.79
C ALA A 255 -4.49 -13.46 16.44
N GLN A 256 -5.69 -13.73 15.92
CA GLN A 256 -5.88 -14.34 14.60
C GLN A 256 -5.31 -13.48 13.49
N LEU A 257 -5.57 -12.17 13.55
CA LEU A 257 -5.07 -11.21 12.57
C LEU A 257 -3.53 -11.14 12.60
N ALA A 258 -2.93 -11.08 13.78
CA ALA A 258 -1.47 -11.10 13.94
C ALA A 258 -0.85 -12.41 13.44
N LYS A 259 -1.49 -13.56 13.71
CA LYS A 259 -1.09 -14.86 13.17
C LYS A 259 -1.11 -14.85 11.64
N LYS A 260 -2.12 -14.23 11.03
CA LYS A 260 -2.22 -14.06 9.57
C LYS A 260 -1.03 -13.26 9.02
N GLY A 261 -0.71 -12.13 9.64
CA GLY A 261 0.47 -11.32 9.30
C GLY A 261 1.79 -12.08 9.45
N PHE A 262 1.95 -12.85 10.52
CA PHE A 262 3.12 -13.72 10.72
C PHE A 262 3.26 -14.75 9.59
N MET A 263 2.16 -15.43 9.23
CA MET A 263 2.16 -16.44 8.16
C MET A 263 2.49 -15.83 6.79
N ALA A 264 2.02 -14.60 6.53
CA ALA A 264 2.36 -13.87 5.30
C ALA A 264 3.84 -13.47 5.21
N MET A 265 4.53 -13.36 6.37
CA MET A 265 5.95 -13.04 6.42
C MET A 265 6.86 -14.26 6.38
N ILE A 266 6.48 -15.38 7.03
CA ILE A 266 7.42 -16.47 7.35
C ILE A 266 7.88 -17.30 6.16
N HIS A 267 7.19 -17.20 5.02
CA HIS A 267 7.57 -17.89 3.78
C HIS A 267 8.18 -16.95 2.75
N CYS A 268 8.23 -15.65 3.04
CA CYS A 268 8.56 -14.63 2.05
C CYS A 268 9.98 -14.78 1.50
N GLY A 269 10.97 -15.13 2.35
CA GLY A 269 12.33 -15.38 1.89
C GLY A 269 12.41 -16.56 0.94
N GLN A 270 11.80 -17.68 1.31
CA GLN A 270 11.74 -18.89 0.48
C GLN A 270 11.05 -18.66 -0.87
N ASP A 271 9.97 -17.87 -0.92
CA ASP A 271 9.25 -17.56 -2.15
C ASP A 271 10.11 -16.81 -3.19
N VAL A 272 11.19 -16.14 -2.75
CA VAL A 272 12.11 -15.36 -3.59
C VAL A 272 13.56 -15.89 -3.56
N ASP A 273 13.77 -17.13 -3.11
CA ASP A 273 15.09 -17.77 -2.97
C ASP A 273 16.10 -16.97 -2.12
N TYR A 274 15.61 -16.27 -1.08
CA TYR A 274 16.41 -15.52 -0.12
C TYR A 274 16.37 -16.15 1.28
N SER A 275 17.55 -16.43 1.84
CA SER A 275 17.66 -17.07 3.16
C SER A 275 17.36 -16.08 4.29
N VAL A 276 16.17 -16.18 4.89
CA VAL A 276 15.81 -15.46 6.13
C VAL A 276 15.91 -16.40 7.32
N GLN A 277 16.54 -15.93 8.40
CA GLN A 277 16.72 -16.70 9.63
C GLN A 277 15.39 -17.27 10.14
N GLY A 278 15.36 -18.57 10.47
CA GLY A 278 14.21 -19.24 11.11
C GLY A 278 13.14 -19.79 10.16
N GLU A 279 13.13 -19.42 8.88
CA GLU A 279 12.13 -19.91 7.92
C GLU A 279 12.29 -21.41 7.64
N ASP A 280 13.52 -21.89 7.42
CA ASP A 280 13.80 -23.31 7.16
C ASP A 280 13.41 -24.21 8.33
N LEU A 281 13.66 -23.74 9.56
CA LEU A 281 13.28 -24.47 10.76
C LEU A 281 11.75 -24.55 10.87
N PHE A 282 11.07 -23.43 10.64
CA PHE A 282 9.61 -23.37 10.66
C PHE A 282 9.00 -24.32 9.63
N VAL A 283 9.49 -24.30 8.38
CA VAL A 283 9.01 -25.21 7.33
C VAL A 283 9.25 -26.66 7.68
N LYS A 284 10.43 -26.99 8.21
CA LYS A 284 10.73 -28.36 8.63
C LYS A 284 9.76 -28.85 9.70
N LYS A 285 9.47 -28.02 10.72
CA LYS A 285 8.51 -28.33 11.79
C LYS A 285 7.09 -28.44 11.23
N LEU A 286 6.67 -27.50 10.37
CA LEU A 286 5.36 -27.52 9.72
C LEU A 286 5.16 -28.80 8.90
N GLN A 287 6.11 -29.17 8.05
CA GLN A 287 6.06 -30.41 7.26
C GLN A 287 5.97 -31.66 8.14
N ALA A 288 6.73 -31.71 9.24
CA ALA A 288 6.67 -32.82 10.19
C ALA A 288 5.28 -32.94 10.84
N THR A 289 4.70 -31.82 11.27
CA THR A 289 3.36 -31.77 11.87
C THR A 289 2.28 -32.15 10.86
N MET A 290 2.36 -31.62 9.63
CA MET A 290 1.46 -31.98 8.52
C MET A 290 1.50 -33.49 8.26
N TRP A 291 2.68 -34.08 8.21
CA TRP A 291 2.82 -35.52 7.98
C TRP A 291 2.21 -36.34 9.12
N ALA A 292 2.47 -35.95 10.37
CA ALA A 292 1.92 -36.64 11.54
C ALA A 292 0.38 -36.60 11.56
N GLU A 293 -0.23 -35.45 11.27
CA GLU A 293 -1.69 -35.32 11.27
C GLU A 293 -2.31 -36.03 10.07
N LEU A 294 -1.61 -36.11 8.92
CA LEU A 294 -2.09 -36.85 7.75
C LEU A 294 -2.13 -38.37 8.05
N VAL A 295 -1.08 -38.89 8.68
CA VAL A 295 -1.04 -40.30 9.11
C VAL A 295 -2.12 -40.59 10.16
N LYS A 296 -2.31 -39.69 11.13
CA LYS A 296 -3.28 -39.83 12.22
C LYS A 296 -4.73 -39.75 11.74
N SER A 297 -5.04 -38.81 10.85
CA SER A 297 -6.39 -38.58 10.33
C SER A 297 -6.78 -39.57 9.23
N GLY A 298 -5.79 -40.18 8.56
CA GLY A 298 -6.00 -41.05 7.40
C GLY A 298 -6.55 -40.33 6.17
N LYS A 299 -6.57 -38.98 6.18
CA LYS A 299 -7.02 -38.19 5.04
C LYS A 299 -5.97 -38.22 3.92
N LYS A 300 -6.41 -37.95 2.69
CA LYS A 300 -5.50 -37.78 1.53
C LYS A 300 -4.86 -36.40 1.46
N SER A 301 -5.44 -35.43 2.14
CA SER A 301 -4.99 -34.04 2.25
C SER A 301 -5.47 -33.47 3.57
N LEU A 302 -4.76 -32.46 4.06
CA LEU A 302 -5.14 -31.67 5.22
C LEU A 302 -5.51 -30.26 4.77
N ASP A 303 -6.53 -29.69 5.38
CA ASP A 303 -6.81 -28.26 5.25
C ASP A 303 -5.94 -27.49 6.27
N GLY A 304 -5.76 -26.18 6.05
CA GLY A 304 -4.94 -25.34 6.95
C GLY A 304 -5.46 -25.33 8.41
N ASP A 305 -6.77 -25.52 8.58
CA ASP A 305 -7.43 -25.58 9.90
C ASP A 305 -7.25 -26.94 10.60
N ASP A 306 -6.77 -27.98 9.89
CA ASP A 306 -6.49 -29.29 10.49
C ASP A 306 -5.18 -29.31 11.29
N ILE A 307 -4.34 -28.27 11.16
CA ILE A 307 -3.00 -28.22 11.74
C ILE A 307 -2.90 -27.05 12.71
N ASP A 308 -2.56 -27.34 13.96
CA ASP A 308 -2.23 -26.30 14.93
C ASP A 308 -0.83 -25.76 14.65
N ILE A 309 -0.78 -24.71 13.83
CA ILE A 309 0.47 -24.02 13.49
C ILE A 309 0.89 -23.15 14.68
N ASP A 310 2.07 -23.45 15.22
CA ASP A 310 2.69 -22.67 16.30
C ASP A 310 3.74 -21.69 15.73
N PRO A 311 3.50 -20.37 15.85
CA PRO A 311 4.47 -19.34 15.45
C PRO A 311 5.85 -19.46 16.10
N ASP A 312 6.01 -20.17 17.22
CA ASP A 312 7.29 -20.33 17.92
C ASP A 312 8.26 -21.30 17.26
N TRP A 313 7.81 -22.03 16.23
CA TRP A 313 8.68 -22.93 15.49
C TRP A 313 9.86 -22.24 14.80
N VAL A 314 9.80 -20.91 14.65
CA VAL A 314 10.88 -20.06 14.09
C VAL A 314 12.05 -19.88 15.04
N ASP A 315 11.77 -19.93 16.34
CA ASP A 315 12.80 -19.85 17.35
C ASP A 315 13.38 -21.26 17.47
N GLY A 316 14.69 -21.37 17.25
CA GLY A 316 15.41 -22.60 17.56
C GLY A 316 15.05 -23.06 18.95
N GLU A 317 15.03 -24.37 19.19
CA GLU A 317 15.16 -24.82 20.57
C GLU A 317 16.45 -24.16 21.07
N ASN A 318 16.34 -23.30 22.08
CA ASN A 318 17.49 -22.95 22.89
C ASN A 318 17.91 -24.26 23.58
N GLU A 319 18.66 -25.10 22.88
CA GLU A 319 19.50 -26.13 23.49
C GLU A 319 20.76 -25.49 24.07
#